data_AF-A0A316H6Q6-F1
#
_entry.id   AF-A0A316H6Q6-F1
#
_cell.length_a   1.000
_cell.length_b   1.000
_cell.length_c   1.000
_cell.angle_alpha   90.00
_cell.angle_beta   90.00
_cell.angle_gamma   90.00
#
_symmetry.space_group_name_H-M   'P 1'
#
loop_
_entity.id
_entity.type
_entity.pdbx_description
1 polymer ?
#
loop_
_entity_poly.entity_id
_entity_poly.type
_entity_poly.pdbx_seq_one_letter_code
_entity_poly.pdbx_strand_id
1 'polypeptide(L)' 'MAAGFGLLRLSPRDFWAMTPREFEKAVSYFGSAKGEAPGKAQLAELMKLFPDQAEIQFG' A
#
# COMPACT_ATOMS: atom_id res chain seq x y z
N MET A 1 -2.26 5.77 -0.36
CA MET A 1 -3.09 5.53 -1.56
C MET A 1 -2.78 6.43 -2.76
N ALA A 2 -2.07 7.57 -2.61
CA ALA A 2 -1.82 8.51 -3.72
C ALA A 2 -1.10 7.90 -4.95
N ALA A 3 -0.23 6.88 -4.76
CA ALA A 3 0.46 6.24 -5.87
C ALA A 3 -0.48 5.37 -6.75
N GLY A 4 -1.42 4.64 -6.16
CA GLY A 4 -2.35 3.76 -6.90
C GLY A 4 -3.51 4.51 -7.56
N PHE A 5 -4.23 5.34 -6.80
CA PHE A 5 -5.43 6.03 -7.30
C PHE A 5 -5.15 7.43 -7.85
N GLY A 6 -4.01 8.04 -7.49
CA GLY A 6 -3.60 9.35 -7.99
C GLY A 6 -2.68 9.25 -9.21
N LEU A 7 -1.47 8.72 -9.02
CA LEU A 7 -0.44 8.66 -10.08
C LEU A 7 -0.82 7.70 -11.21
N LEU A 8 -1.29 6.50 -10.88
CA LEU A 8 -1.68 5.50 -11.88
C LEU A 8 -3.13 5.64 -12.38
N ARG A 9 -3.96 6.44 -11.68
CA ARG A 9 -5.40 6.62 -11.97
C ARG A 9 -6.19 5.31 -12.14
N LEU A 10 -5.77 4.26 -11.43
CA LEU A 10 -6.46 2.96 -11.48
C LEU A 10 -7.81 3.06 -10.78
N SER A 11 -8.80 2.31 -11.27
CA SER A 11 -10.01 2.08 -10.49
C SER A 11 -9.66 1.22 -9.25
N PRO A 12 -10.41 1.30 -8.15
CA PRO A 12 -10.23 0.42 -7.00
C PRO A 12 -10.21 -1.06 -7.38
N ARG A 13 -11.09 -1.48 -8.29
CA ARG A 13 -11.18 -2.86 -8.77
C ARG A 13 -9.89 -3.30 -9.44
N ASP A 14 -9.38 -2.50 -10.37
CA ASP A 14 -8.20 -2.87 -11.14
C ASP A 14 -6.96 -2.89 -10.26
N PHE A 15 -6.83 -1.92 -9.35
CA PHE A 15 -5.74 -1.89 -8.38
C PHE A 15 -5.70 -3.14 -7.51
N TRP A 16 -6.83 -3.60 -7.00
CA TRP A 16 -6.90 -4.79 -6.16
C TRP A 16 -6.78 -6.11 -6.92
N ALA A 17 -7.02 -6.10 -8.24
CA ALA A 17 -6.83 -7.27 -9.09
C ALA A 17 -5.37 -7.48 -9.51
N MET A 18 -4.51 -6.45 -9.41
CA MET A 18 -3.11 -6.53 -9.81
C MET A 18 -2.26 -7.34 -8.85
N THR A 19 -1.28 -8.06 -9.41
CA THR A 19 -0.23 -8.70 -8.62
C THR A 19 0.79 -7.67 -8.14
N PRO A 20 1.51 -7.94 -7.03
CA PRO A 20 2.59 -7.08 -6.56
C PRO A 20 3.68 -6.80 -7.60
N ARG A 21 3.94 -7.75 -8.51
CA ARG A 21 4.93 -7.61 -9.58
C ARG A 21 4.46 -6.63 -10.67
N GLU A 22 3.19 -6.70 -11.05
CA GLU A 22 2.60 -5.74 -11.99
C GLU A 22 2.54 -4.34 -11.38
N PHE A 23 2.21 -4.26 -10.09
CA PHE A 23 2.21 -3.00 -9.36
C PHE A 23 3.61 -2.37 -9.32
N GLU A 24 4.66 -3.14 -9.00
CA GLU A 24 6.05 -2.67 -9.03
C GLU A 24 6.43 -2.07 -10.37
N LYS A 25 6.11 -2.77 -11.47
CA LYS A 25 6.37 -2.29 -12.83
C LYS A 25 5.62 -0.99 -13.11
N ALA A 26 4.34 -0.91 -12.75
CA ALA A 26 3.52 0.28 -12.96
C ALA A 26 4.07 1.51 -12.21
N VAL A 27 4.48 1.36 -10.95
CA VAL A 27 5.00 2.49 -10.15
C VAL A 27 6.45 2.85 -10.47
N SER A 28 7.26 1.91 -10.98
CA SER A 28 8.67 2.16 -11.31
C SER A 28 8.88 3.32 -12.29
N TYR A 29 7.89 3.59 -13.15
CA TYR A 29 7.89 4.71 -14.09
C TYR A 29 7.89 6.08 -13.42
N PHE A 30 7.28 6.21 -12.24
CA PHE A 30 7.19 7.48 -11.49
C PHE A 30 8.42 7.76 -10.62
N GLY A 31 9.46 6.92 -10.75
CA GLY A 31 10.69 7.00 -9.98
C GLY A 31 10.71 6.01 -8.83
N SER A 32 11.90 5.50 -8.53
CA SER A 32 12.10 4.67 -7.35
C SER A 32 11.98 5.56 -6.11
N ALA A 33 10.93 5.37 -5.31
CA ALA A 33 11.00 5.74 -3.91
C ALA A 33 12.11 4.88 -3.28
N LYS A 34 13.34 5.38 -3.29
CA LYS A 34 14.53 4.73 -2.69
C LYS A 34 14.48 4.79 -1.16
N GLY A 35 13.33 4.47 -0.58
CA GLY A 35 13.23 4.18 0.85
C GLY A 35 13.51 2.70 1.05
N GLU A 36 14.38 2.36 2.01
CA GLU A 36 14.47 0.98 2.47
C GLU A 36 13.10 0.53 2.98
N ALA A 37 12.74 -0.73 2.67
CA ALA A 37 11.55 -1.33 3.26
C ALA A 37 11.70 -1.31 4.79
N PRO A 38 10.62 -1.02 5.55
CA PRO A 38 10.72 -0.92 6.99
C PRO A 38 11.21 -2.24 7.58
N GLY A 39 12.19 -2.13 8.47
CA GLY A 39 12.68 -3.29 9.23
C GLY A 39 11.61 -3.83 10.18
N LYS A 40 11.80 -5.06 10.68
CA LYS A 40 10.85 -5.71 11.60
C LYS A 40 10.47 -4.84 12.80
N ALA A 41 11.43 -4.14 13.40
CA ALA A 41 11.19 -3.26 14.54
C ALA A 41 10.30 -2.05 14.16
N GLN A 42 10.56 -1.43 13.01
CA GLN A 42 9.75 -0.32 12.51
C GLN A 42 8.33 -0.78 12.18
N LEU A 43 8.18 -1.97 11.59
CA LEU A 43 6.86 -2.56 11.36
C LEU A 43 6.10 -2.78 12.69
N ALA A 44 6.77 -3.31 13.72
CA ALA A 44 6.16 -3.51 15.03
C ALA A 44 5.70 -2.19 15.68
N GLU A 45 6.48 -1.11 15.53
CA GLU A 45 6.06 0.22 15.99
C GLU A 45 4.87 0.75 15.20
N LEU A 46 4.84 0.56 13.87
CA LEU A 46 3.70 0.94 13.03
C LEU A 46 2.42 0.22 13.45
N MET A 47 2.49 -1.08 13.76
CA MET A 47 1.32 -1.85 14.22
C MET A 47 0.78 -1.34 15.56
N LYS A 48 1.63 -0.82 16.44
CA LYS A 48 1.19 -0.17 17.69
C LYS A 48 0.52 1.18 17.45
N LEU A 49 1.07 1.97 16.52
CA LEU A 49 0.56 3.29 16.17
C LEU A 49 -0.76 3.23 15.39
N PHE A 50 -0.92 2.21 14.55
CA PHE A 50 -2.08 2.00 13.68
C PHE A 50 -2.65 0.61 13.93
N PRO A 51 -3.32 0.37 15.07
CA PRO A 51 -3.91 -0.92 15.37
C PRO A 51 -5.03 -1.23 14.37
N ASP A 52 -5.06 -2.47 13.86
CA ASP A 52 -6.19 -2.96 13.08
C ASP A 52 -7.42 -2.96 13.98
N GLN A 53 -8.29 -1.97 13.79
CA GLN A 53 -9.64 -2.05 14.30
C GLN A 53 -10.30 -3.14 13.47
N ALA A 54 -10.59 -4.29 14.08
CA ALA A 54 -11.59 -5.16 13.52
C ALA A 54 -12.81 -4.26 13.27
N GLU A 55 -13.27 -4.16 12.02
CA GLU A 55 -14.63 -3.72 11.76
C GLU A 55 -15.54 -4.69 12.53
N ILE A 56 -15.80 -4.37 13.79
CA ILE A 56 -16.97 -4.86 14.48
C ILE A 56 -18.09 -4.14 13.77
N GLN A 57 -18.69 -4.81 12.78
CA GLN A 57 -19.97 -4.42 12.22
C GLN A 57 -20.94 -4.30 13.38
N PHE A 58 -21.25 -3.05 13.75
CA PHE A 58 -22.42 -2.73 14.54
C PHE A 58 -23.63 -2.77 13.60
N GLY A 59 -24.60 -3.64 13.94
CA GLY A 59 -26.01 -3.50 13.57
C GLY A 59 -26.43 -4.11 12.25
#